data_AF-S0EV34-F1
#
_entry.id   AF-S0EV34-F1
#
_cell.length_a   1.000
_cell.length_b   1.000
_cell.length_c   1.000
_cell.angle_alpha   90.00
_cell.angle_beta   90.00
_cell.angle_gamma   90.00
#
_symmetry.space_group_name_H-M   'P 1'
#
loop_
_entity.id
_entity.type
_entity.pdbx_description
1 polymer ?
#
loop_
_entity_poly.entity_id
_entity_poly.type
_entity_poly.pdbx_seq_one_letter_code
_entity_poly.pdbx_strand_id
1 'polypeptide(L)'
;MTDGHKRHLMATLLAIEEASRQIEQVAREGRSPSGNNRLTPLDPASWAVFADALQHMYVDLQACIKQLLPQELAEQEHREGLSVTLYWLSVLLLHLDEEIVEDLDPKKTIPKFGPLEPAEREALEAVVARLHEAVERMRRQIERLRHPSEQE
;
A
#
# COMPACT_ATOMS: atom_id res chain seq x y z
N MET A 1 1.45 -16.23 29.65
CA MET A 1 1.73 -16.36 28.20
C MET A 1 3.14 -15.89 27.94
N THR A 2 3.92 -16.58 27.08
CA THR A 2 5.32 -16.20 26.79
C THR A 2 5.37 -15.06 25.76
N ASP A 3 6.47 -14.31 25.71
CA ASP A 3 6.68 -13.26 24.70
C ASP A 3 6.65 -13.79 23.26
N GLY A 4 6.97 -15.08 23.06
CA GLY A 4 6.83 -15.75 21.78
C GLY A 4 5.36 -15.87 21.35
N HIS A 5 4.49 -16.30 22.27
CA HIS A 5 3.05 -16.42 21.99
C HIS A 5 2.41 -15.05 21.74
N LYS A 6 2.81 -14.02 22.50
CA LYS A 6 2.33 -12.64 22.31
C LYS A 6 2.60 -12.14 20.90
N ARG A 7 3.87 -12.19 20.49
CA ARG A 7 4.31 -11.76 19.15
C ARG A 7 3.64 -12.56 18.05
N HIS A 8 3.46 -13.87 18.24
CA HIS A 8 2.79 -14.71 17.26
C HIS A 8 1.32 -14.34 17.07
N LEU A 9 0.58 -14.06 18.15
CA LEU A 9 -0.82 -13.63 18.06
C LEU A 9 -0.95 -12.28 17.35
N MET A 10 -0.13 -11.29 17.73
CA MET A 10 -0.12 -9.97 17.08
C MET A 10 0.26 -10.07 15.59
N ALA A 11 1.30 -10.85 15.27
CA ALA A 11 1.69 -11.10 13.88
C ALA A 11 0.59 -11.81 13.08
N THR A 12 -0.15 -12.73 13.72
CA THR A 12 -1.29 -13.41 13.08
C THR A 12 -2.42 -12.43 12.76
N LEU A 13 -2.71 -11.49 13.66
CA LEU A 13 -3.71 -10.45 13.40
C LEU A 13 -3.36 -9.62 12.17
N LEU A 14 -2.12 -9.13 12.10
CA LEU A 14 -1.62 -8.38 10.94
C LEU A 14 -1.64 -9.21 9.65
N ALA A 15 -1.30 -10.49 9.73
CA ALA A 15 -1.35 -11.39 8.58
C ALA A 15 -2.78 -11.60 8.05
N ILE A 16 -3.79 -11.66 8.94
CA ILE A 16 -5.20 -11.74 8.55
C ILE A 16 -5.65 -10.44 7.87
N GLU A 17 -5.27 -9.27 8.38
CA GLU A 17 -5.57 -7.98 7.74
C GLU A 17 -5.00 -7.92 6.32
N GLU A 18 -3.72 -8.29 6.17
CA GLU A 18 -3.04 -8.27 4.88
C GLU A 18 -3.65 -9.28 3.89
N ALA A 19 -3.92 -10.51 4.35
CA ALA A 19 -4.56 -11.53 3.51
C ALA A 19 -5.97 -11.09 3.09
N SER A 20 -6.74 -10.48 3.99
CA SER A 20 -8.09 -9.97 3.69
C SER A 20 -8.05 -8.91 2.60
N ARG A 21 -7.08 -7.97 2.67
CA ARG A 21 -6.86 -6.95 1.64
C ARG A 21 -6.51 -7.57 0.28
N GLN A 22 -5.65 -8.59 0.25
CA GLN A 22 -5.29 -9.28 -1.00
C GLN A 22 -6.49 -10.05 -1.59
N ILE A 23 -7.27 -10.72 -0.74
CA ILE A 23 -8.51 -11.41 -1.16
C ILE A 23 -9.49 -10.40 -1.75
N GLU A 24 -9.65 -9.23 -1.13
CA GLU A 24 -10.50 -8.16 -1.66
C GLU A 24 -10.04 -7.68 -3.04
N GLN A 25 -8.72 -7.45 -3.23
CA GLN A 25 -8.18 -7.07 -4.53
C GLN A 25 -8.43 -8.12 -5.62
N VAL A 26 -8.31 -9.41 -5.28
CA VAL A 26 -8.60 -10.51 -6.21
C VAL A 26 -10.09 -10.55 -6.54
N ALA A 27 -10.94 -10.58 -5.51
CA ALA A 27 -12.36 -10.82 -5.64
C ALA A 27 -13.10 -9.64 -6.25
N ARG A 28 -12.74 -8.40 -5.90
CA ARG A 28 -13.47 -7.20 -6.33
C ARG A 28 -12.83 -6.49 -7.51
N GLU A 29 -11.50 -6.50 -7.58
CA GLU A 29 -10.78 -5.77 -8.63
C GLU A 29 -10.26 -6.68 -9.75
N GLY A 30 -10.38 -8.01 -9.59
CA GLY A 30 -9.87 -8.96 -10.57
C GLY A 30 -8.35 -8.87 -10.74
N ARG A 31 -7.62 -8.46 -9.70
CA ARG A 31 -6.16 -8.35 -9.74
C ARG A 31 -5.52 -9.64 -9.27
N SER A 32 -4.77 -10.32 -10.13
CA SER A 32 -3.98 -11.47 -9.71
C SER A 32 -2.84 -11.05 -8.77
N PRO A 33 -2.55 -11.80 -7.69
CA PRO A 33 -1.43 -11.50 -6.80
C PRO A 33 -0.07 -11.57 -7.48
N SER A 34 0.05 -12.33 -8.57
CA SER A 34 1.27 -12.45 -9.37
C SER A 34 1.38 -11.39 -10.48
N GLY A 35 0.42 -10.46 -10.60
CA GLY A 35 0.46 -9.31 -11.50
C GLY A 35 0.22 -9.60 -12.99
N ASN A 36 0.31 -10.86 -13.43
CA ASN A 36 0.35 -11.19 -14.86
C ASN A 36 -1.02 -11.31 -15.53
N ASN A 37 -2.10 -11.57 -14.77
CA ASN A 37 -3.43 -11.85 -15.32
C ASN A 37 -4.52 -11.02 -14.66
N ARG A 38 -5.52 -10.62 -15.47
CA ARG A 38 -6.80 -10.12 -14.98
C ARG A 38 -7.74 -11.30 -14.73
N LEU A 39 -8.36 -11.29 -13.56
CA LEU A 39 -9.35 -12.26 -13.13
C LEU A 39 -10.75 -11.65 -13.26
N THR A 40 -11.78 -12.48 -13.38
CA THR A 40 -13.16 -12.02 -13.35
C THR A 40 -13.53 -11.66 -11.91
N PRO A 41 -13.92 -10.40 -11.62
CA PRO A 41 -14.43 -10.05 -10.31
C PRO A 41 -15.70 -10.82 -9.96
N LEU A 42 -15.89 -11.08 -8.68
CA LEU A 42 -17.15 -11.60 -8.16
C LEU A 42 -18.24 -10.54 -8.25
N ASP A 43 -19.48 -10.98 -8.44
CA ASP A 43 -20.64 -10.12 -8.23
C ASP A 43 -20.80 -9.79 -6.73
N PRO A 44 -21.53 -8.71 -6.39
CA PRO A 44 -21.68 -8.29 -4.99
C PRO A 44 -22.26 -9.35 -4.05
N ALA A 45 -23.16 -10.21 -4.52
CA ALA A 45 -23.78 -11.23 -3.68
C ALA A 45 -22.80 -12.37 -3.39
N SER A 46 -22.03 -12.79 -4.40
CA SER A 46 -20.95 -13.76 -4.21
C SER A 46 -19.84 -13.23 -3.29
N TRP A 47 -19.47 -11.95 -3.43
CA TRP A 47 -18.47 -11.32 -2.57
C TRP A 47 -18.92 -11.23 -1.10
N ALA A 48 -20.20 -10.91 -0.85
CA ALA A 48 -20.72 -10.72 0.50
C ALA A 48 -20.47 -11.92 1.42
N VAL A 49 -20.50 -13.15 0.88
CA VAL A 49 -20.23 -14.38 1.64
C VAL A 49 -18.78 -14.41 2.15
N PHE A 50 -17.81 -14.04 1.31
CA PHE A 50 -16.40 -13.99 1.71
C PHE A 50 -16.12 -12.82 2.64
N ALA A 51 -16.70 -11.65 2.35
CA ALA A 51 -16.53 -10.45 3.17
C ALA A 51 -16.99 -10.69 4.62
N ASP A 52 -18.15 -11.33 4.79
CA ASP A 52 -18.68 -11.67 6.11
C ASP A 52 -17.78 -12.66 6.86
N ALA A 53 -17.31 -13.71 6.18
CA ALA A 53 -16.40 -14.69 6.78
C ALA A 53 -15.06 -14.06 7.21
N LEU A 54 -14.46 -13.21 6.36
CA LEU A 54 -13.21 -12.50 6.68
C LEU A 54 -13.40 -11.55 7.86
N GLN A 55 -14.51 -10.82 7.89
CA GLN A 55 -14.84 -9.93 8.99
C GLN A 55 -14.99 -10.69 10.32
N HIS A 56 -15.67 -11.84 10.31
CA HIS A 56 -15.81 -12.69 11.49
C HIS A 56 -14.45 -13.21 11.98
N MET A 57 -13.60 -13.71 11.08
CA MET A 57 -12.24 -14.17 11.45
C MET A 57 -11.41 -13.07 12.13
N TYR A 58 -11.48 -11.85 11.60
CA TYR A 58 -10.80 -10.70 12.17
C TYR A 58 -11.34 -10.35 13.57
N VAL A 59 -12.66 -10.23 13.70
CA VAL A 59 -13.33 -9.88 14.96
C VAL A 59 -13.05 -10.91 16.05
N ASP A 60 -13.12 -12.20 15.73
CA ASP A 60 -12.87 -13.27 16.69
C ASP A 60 -11.43 -13.26 17.20
N LEU A 61 -10.45 -13.08 16.30
CA LEU A 61 -9.05 -13.00 16.70
C LEU A 61 -8.78 -11.72 17.49
N GLN A 62 -9.31 -10.58 17.06
CA GLN A 62 -9.17 -9.31 17.79
C GLN A 62 -9.78 -9.41 19.18
N ALA A 63 -10.95 -10.05 19.33
CA ALA A 63 -11.58 -10.28 20.64
C ALA A 63 -10.73 -11.18 21.53
N CYS A 64 -10.15 -12.25 20.98
CA CYS A 64 -9.22 -13.13 21.70
C CYS A 64 -7.97 -12.36 22.17
N ILE A 65 -7.34 -11.59 21.28
CA ILE A 65 -6.17 -10.77 21.60
C ILE A 65 -6.53 -9.70 22.63
N LYS A 66 -7.68 -9.04 22.51
CA LYS A 66 -8.14 -8.04 23.48
C LYS A 66 -8.30 -8.62 24.89
N GLN A 67 -8.72 -9.88 25.01
CA GLN A 67 -8.83 -10.56 26.30
C GLN A 67 -7.46 -10.96 26.87
N LEU A 68 -6.54 -11.41 26.01
CA LEU A 68 -5.24 -11.97 26.44
C LEU A 68 -4.12 -10.92 26.54
N LEU A 69 -4.20 -9.86 25.73
CA LEU A 69 -3.17 -8.85 25.44
C LEU A 69 -3.77 -7.45 25.22
N PRO A 70 -4.57 -6.94 26.17
CA PRO A 70 -5.24 -5.64 26.00
C PRO A 70 -4.25 -4.48 25.84
N GLN A 71 -3.05 -4.57 26.44
CA GLN A 71 -2.04 -3.51 26.37
C GLN A 71 -1.35 -3.50 25.01
N GLU A 72 -0.90 -4.65 24.53
CA GLU A 72 -0.24 -4.77 23.24
C GLU A 72 -1.19 -4.41 22.09
N LEU A 73 -2.47 -4.79 22.19
CA LEU A 73 -3.48 -4.36 21.22
C LEU A 73 -3.69 -2.85 21.25
N ALA A 74 -3.77 -2.23 22.43
CA ALA A 74 -3.90 -0.78 22.56
C ALA A 74 -2.68 -0.02 22.03
N GLU A 75 -1.47 -0.57 22.20
CA GLU A 75 -0.24 -0.04 21.62
C GLU A 75 -0.25 -0.14 20.09
N GLN A 76 -0.72 -1.26 19.51
CA GLN A 76 -0.84 -1.41 18.06
C GLN A 76 -1.90 -0.47 17.47
N GLU A 77 -3.05 -0.31 18.13
CA GLU A 77 -4.13 0.58 17.69
C GLU A 77 -3.81 2.07 17.93
N HIS A 78 -2.73 2.36 18.66
CA HIS A 78 -2.28 3.72 18.90
C HIS A 78 -1.87 4.37 17.57
N ARG A 79 -2.62 5.39 17.18
CA ARG A 79 -2.28 6.21 16.02
C ARG A 79 -1.07 7.05 16.35
N GLU A 80 -0.01 6.87 15.59
CA GLU A 80 1.13 7.77 15.64
C GLU A 80 0.73 9.19 15.22
N GLY A 81 1.54 10.17 15.62
CA GLY A 81 1.32 11.56 15.25
C GLY A 81 1.37 11.79 13.74
N LEU A 82 0.69 12.82 13.27
CA LEU A 82 0.66 13.22 11.86
C LEU A 82 2.06 13.33 11.24
N SER A 83 3.06 13.78 12.02
CA SER A 83 4.46 13.86 11.58
C SER A 83 5.02 12.51 11.10
N VAL A 84 4.66 11.40 11.77
CA VAL A 84 5.13 10.06 11.39
C VAL A 84 4.43 9.58 10.12
N THR A 85 3.13 9.85 9.98
CA THR A 85 2.41 9.60 8.72
C THR A 85 3.05 10.36 7.56
N LEU A 86 3.34 11.65 7.73
CA LEU A 86 3.96 12.48 6.69
C LEU A 86 5.39 12.03 6.37
N TYR A 87 6.14 11.53 7.36
CA TYR A 87 7.44 10.90 7.15
C TYR A 87 7.32 9.66 6.25
N TRP A 88 6.45 8.71 6.60
CA TRP A 88 6.25 7.49 5.79
C TRP A 88 5.77 7.79 4.37
N LEU A 89 4.85 8.75 4.21
CA LEU A 89 4.44 9.19 2.87
C LEU A 89 5.62 9.75 2.07
N SER A 90 6.55 10.47 2.71
CA SER A 90 7.75 10.97 2.03
C SER A 90 8.66 9.83 1.57
N VAL A 91 8.85 8.81 2.42
CA VAL A 91 9.64 7.61 2.09
C VAL A 91 9.00 6.85 0.92
N LEU A 92 7.68 6.64 0.95
CA LEU A 92 6.96 5.95 -0.12
C LEU A 92 6.99 6.72 -1.44
N LEU A 93 6.88 8.06 -1.39
CA LEU A 93 7.02 8.91 -2.57
C LEU A 93 8.45 8.93 -3.11
N LEU A 94 9.46 8.81 -2.25
CA LEU A 94 10.85 8.67 -2.68
C LEU A 94 11.05 7.37 -3.46
N HIS A 95 10.63 6.25 -2.88
CA HIS A 95 10.68 4.94 -3.54
C HIS A 95 9.92 4.93 -4.88
N LEU A 96 8.71 5.51 -4.91
CA LEU A 96 7.94 5.62 -6.15
C LEU A 96 8.71 6.40 -7.23
N ASP A 97 9.35 7.51 -6.87
CA ASP A 97 10.08 8.36 -7.81
C ASP A 97 11.35 7.69 -8.31
N GLU A 98 12.23 7.28 -7.39
CA GLU A 98 13.61 6.87 -7.68
C GLU A 98 13.71 5.42 -8.17
N GLU A 99 12.83 4.53 -7.70
CA GLU A 99 12.90 3.11 -8.05
C GLU A 99 11.89 2.70 -9.11
N ILE A 100 10.70 3.31 -9.14
CA ILE A 100 9.64 2.90 -10.05
C ILE A 100 9.57 3.83 -11.26
N VAL A 101 9.43 5.15 -11.04
CA VAL A 101 9.29 6.13 -12.14
C VAL A 101 10.60 6.27 -12.90
N GLU A 102 11.74 6.42 -12.22
CA GLU A 102 13.02 6.55 -12.91
C GLU A 102 13.40 5.29 -13.70
N ASP A 103 12.95 4.09 -13.31
CA ASP A 103 13.24 2.86 -14.07
C ASP A 103 12.57 2.84 -15.45
N LEU A 104 11.53 3.65 -15.62
CA LEU A 104 10.84 3.90 -16.88
C LEU A 104 11.51 4.99 -17.72
N ASP A 105 12.52 5.73 -17.23
CA ASP A 105 13.23 6.73 -18.05
C ASP A 105 13.97 6.00 -19.20
N PRO A 106 13.78 6.38 -20.48
CA PRO A 106 14.51 5.80 -21.59
C PRO A 106 16.03 5.71 -21.37
N LYS A 107 16.63 6.65 -20.64
CA LYS A 107 18.06 6.62 -20.27
C LYS A 107 18.43 5.40 -19.43
N LYS A 108 17.51 4.90 -18.59
CA LYS A 108 17.68 3.69 -17.78
C LYS A 108 17.13 2.44 -18.46
N THR A 109 16.04 2.56 -19.22
CA THR A 109 15.39 1.44 -19.92
C THR A 109 16.24 0.93 -21.10
N ILE A 110 16.80 1.83 -21.92
CA ILE A 110 17.54 1.45 -23.14
C ILE A 110 18.75 0.55 -22.85
N PRO A 111 19.61 0.83 -21.86
CA PRO A 111 20.71 -0.07 -21.50
C PRO A 111 20.27 -1.46 -21.02
N LYS A 112 19.06 -1.59 -20.46
CA LYS A 112 18.56 -2.85 -19.86
C LYS A 112 17.81 -3.73 -20.87
N PHE A 113 17.03 -3.11 -21.75
CA PHE A 113 16.06 -3.82 -22.60
C PHE A 113 16.29 -3.59 -24.10
N GLY A 114 17.24 -2.73 -24.48
CA GLY A 114 17.56 -2.42 -25.87
C GLY A 114 16.93 -1.11 -26.36
N PRO A 115 17.17 -0.76 -27.64
CA PRO A 115 16.67 0.49 -28.20
C PRO A 115 15.14 0.52 -28.26
N LEU A 116 14.58 1.72 -28.07
CA LEU A 116 13.15 2.00 -28.22
C LEU A 116 12.88 2.63 -29.59
N GLU A 117 11.74 2.30 -30.20
CA GLU A 117 11.29 3.02 -31.39
C GLU A 117 11.00 4.49 -31.06
N PRO A 118 11.12 5.44 -32.01
CA PRO A 118 10.95 6.87 -31.72
C PRO A 118 9.61 7.21 -31.05
N ALA A 119 8.51 6.58 -31.48
CA ALA A 119 7.19 6.79 -30.90
C ALA A 119 7.06 6.21 -29.48
N GLU A 120 7.69 5.06 -29.21
CA GLU A 120 7.71 4.46 -27.87
C GLU A 120 8.51 5.32 -26.90
N ARG A 121 9.66 5.82 -27.36
CA ARG A 121 10.49 6.74 -26.59
C ARG A 121 9.75 8.02 -26.24
N GLU A 122 9.12 8.68 -27.21
CA GLU A 122 8.36 9.92 -26.98
C GLU A 122 7.22 9.69 -25.98
N ALA A 123 6.47 8.60 -26.15
CA ALA A 123 5.38 8.24 -25.23
C ALA A 123 5.89 7.99 -23.81
N LEU A 124 7.03 7.31 -23.66
CA LEU A 124 7.63 7.00 -22.38
C LEU A 124 8.17 8.25 -21.68
N GLU A 125 8.89 9.12 -22.40
CA GLU A 125 9.36 10.42 -21.88
C GLU A 125 8.17 11.27 -21.38
N ALA A 126 7.08 11.32 -22.14
CA ALA A 126 5.88 12.06 -21.75
C ALA A 126 5.18 11.47 -20.50
N VAL A 127 5.13 10.14 -20.36
CA VAL A 127 4.58 9.49 -19.17
C VAL A 127 5.46 9.75 -17.95
N VAL A 128 6.78 9.56 -18.07
CA VAL A 128 7.75 9.80 -16.99
C VAL A 128 7.68 11.23 -16.48
N ALA A 129 7.63 12.22 -17.39
CA ALA A 129 7.49 13.63 -17.01
C ALA A 129 6.20 13.89 -16.20
N ARG A 130 5.06 13.32 -16.61
CA ARG A 130 3.79 13.47 -15.87
C ARG A 130 3.82 12.79 -14.51
N LEU A 131 4.48 11.63 -14.40
CA LEU A 131 4.61 10.90 -13.14
C LEU A 131 5.49 11.66 -12.15
N HIS A 132 6.65 12.17 -12.57
CA HIS A 132 7.49 13.03 -11.73
C HIS A 132 6.73 14.28 -11.26
N GLU A 133 5.99 14.94 -12.16
CA GLU A 133 5.19 16.12 -11.79
C GLU A 133 4.12 15.78 -10.74
N ALA A 134 3.49 14.61 -10.85
CA ALA A 134 2.51 14.13 -9.87
C ALA A 134 3.15 13.84 -8.51
N VAL A 135 4.30 13.15 -8.48
CA VAL A 135 5.09 12.91 -7.26
C VAL A 135 5.46 14.24 -6.61
N GLU A 136 5.95 15.19 -7.38
CA GLU A 136 6.39 16.48 -6.87
C GLU A 136 5.22 17.32 -6.32
N ARG A 137 4.04 17.25 -6.95
CA ARG A 137 2.81 17.85 -6.38
C ARG A 137 2.46 17.23 -5.02
N MET A 138 2.56 15.92 -4.88
CA MET A 138 2.30 15.23 -3.62
C MET A 138 3.34 15.60 -2.54
N ARG A 139 4.62 15.69 -2.90
CA ARG A 139 5.69 16.15 -1.98
C ARG A 139 5.44 17.56 -1.48
N ARG A 140 5.12 18.51 -2.37
CA ARG A 140 4.73 19.87 -1.98
C ARG A 140 3.53 19.89 -1.04
N GLN A 141 2.55 19.01 -1.24
CA GLN A 141 1.40 18.91 -0.35
C GLN A 141 1.81 18.40 1.04
N ILE A 142 2.74 17.45 1.14
CA ILE A 142 3.29 16.99 2.42
C ILE A 142 3.99 18.15 3.14
N GLU A 143 4.82 18.93 2.45
CA GLU A 143 5.52 20.08 3.05
C GLU A 143 4.56 21.14 3.59
N ARG A 144 3.48 21.43 2.84
CA ARG A 144 2.41 22.32 3.32
C ARG A 144 1.75 21.81 4.61
N LEU A 145 1.55 20.49 4.72
CA LEU A 145 0.97 19.88 5.91
C LEU A 145 1.95 19.86 7.10
N ARG A 146 3.27 19.94 6.85
CA ARG A 146 4.30 20.08 7.89
C ARG A 146 4.40 21.50 8.44
N HIS A 147 4.15 22.51 7.59
CA HIS A 147 4.31 23.93 7.91
C HIS A 147 3.00 24.72 7.68
N PRO A 148 1.94 24.49 8.49
CA PRO A 148 0.65 25.16 8.30
C PRO A 148 0.69 26.67 8.59
N SER A 149 1.66 27.15 9.38
CA SER A 149 1.75 28.53 9.88
C SER A 149 2.43 29.53 8.93
N GLU A 150 2.95 29.09 7.78
CA GLU A 150 3.57 29.97 6.77
C GLU A 150 2.61 30.35 5.63
N GLN A 151 1.29 30.14 5.83
CA GLN A 151 0.25 30.34 4.81
C GLN A 151 -0.74 31.47 5.11
N GLU A 152 -0.45 32.35 6.09
CA GLU A 152 -1.20 33.59 6.35
C GLU A 152 -0.49 34.83 5.75
#